data_AF-A0AAQ3PEN5-F1
#
_entry.id   AF-A0AAQ3PEN5-F1
#
_cell.length_a   1.000
_cell.length_b   1.000
_cell.length_c   1.000
_cell.angle_alpha   90.00
_cell.angle_beta   90.00
_cell.angle_gamma   90.00
#
_symmetry.space_group_name_H-M   'P 1'
#
loop_
_entity.id
_entity.type
_entity.pdbx_description
1 polymer ?
#
loop_
_entity_poly.entity_id
_entity_poly.type
_entity_poly.pdbx_seq_one_letter_code
_entity_poly.pdbx_strand_id
1 'polypeptide(L)'
;MLQVSGGARSGAAAAYSVSLVDGFNVAMVVMLHGFAGFAAEGRGRRCPTLGCAMDLAAECPPSARSPRGGCGAGAAAAALFKARCPDTRTNATDVEATPQDCVAPREIEVVFCPAPDTVAGGHHY
;
A
#
# COMPACT_ATOMS: atom_id res chain seq x y z
N MET A 1 -4.99 7.63 1.47
CA MET A 1 -5.22 7.93 0.03
C MET A 1 -4.49 6.91 -0.82
N LEU A 2 -5.11 6.36 -1.88
CA LEU A 2 -4.46 5.49 -2.87
C LEU A 2 -3.85 6.34 -3.99
N GLN A 3 -2.60 6.11 -4.35
CA GLN A 3 -1.95 6.75 -5.51
C GLN A 3 -1.50 5.68 -6.50
N VAL A 4 -1.83 5.85 -7.79
CA VAL A 4 -1.39 4.98 -8.88
C VAL A 4 -0.82 5.86 -9.98
N SER A 5 0.40 5.55 -10.42
CA SER A 5 1.14 6.30 -11.44
C SER A 5 1.60 5.36 -12.56
N GLY A 6 1.26 5.66 -13.81
CA GLY A 6 1.70 4.92 -14.99
C GLY A 6 2.82 5.64 -15.74
N GLY A 7 3.92 4.96 -16.04
CA GLY A 7 5.05 5.50 -16.80
C GLY A 7 5.28 4.73 -18.10
N ALA A 8 5.04 5.37 -19.25
CA ALA A 8 5.26 4.75 -20.56
C ALA A 8 6.71 4.93 -21.03
N ARG A 9 7.57 3.93 -20.82
CA ARG A 9 8.75 3.69 -21.67
C ARG A 9 8.86 2.21 -21.98
N SER A 10 8.59 1.86 -23.24
CA SER A 10 8.72 0.51 -23.82
C SER A 10 8.16 -0.63 -22.97
N GLY A 11 6.84 -0.83 -23.06
CA GLY A 11 6.05 -1.71 -22.18
C GLY A 11 5.53 -0.90 -21.00
N ALA A 12 4.21 -0.72 -20.86
CA ALA A 12 3.62 0.21 -19.90
C ALA A 12 3.98 -0.16 -18.45
N ALA A 13 4.99 0.50 -17.87
CA ALA A 13 5.36 0.31 -16.47
C ALA A 13 4.32 0.96 -15.57
N ALA A 14 3.99 0.30 -14.46
CA ALA A 14 3.06 0.78 -13.47
C ALA A 14 3.75 0.88 -12.11
N ALA A 15 3.42 1.93 -11.36
CA ALA A 15 3.77 2.08 -9.96
C ALA A 15 2.51 2.45 -9.18
N TYR A 16 2.39 1.97 -7.94
CA TYR A 16 1.24 2.22 -7.09
C TYR A 16 1.68 2.27 -5.64
N SER A 17 0.85 2.91 -4.81
CA SER A 17 1.12 3.04 -3.38
C SER A 17 -0.14 3.31 -2.58
N VAL A 18 -0.12 2.85 -1.33
CA VAL A 18 -1.09 3.26 -0.32
C VAL A 18 -0.42 4.30 0.57
N SER A 19 -1.04 5.47 0.66
CA SER A 19 -0.55 6.59 1.45
C SER A 19 -1.38 6.79 2.72
N LEU A 20 -0.69 6.83 3.85
CA LEU A 20 -1.18 7.21 5.17
C LEU A 20 -0.74 8.63 5.56
N VAL A 21 -0.21 9.41 4.61
CA VAL A 21 0.21 10.81 4.81
C VAL A 21 -0.91 11.68 5.38
N ASP A 22 -2.15 11.41 4.95
CA ASP A 22 -3.35 12.14 5.40
C ASP A 22 -4.09 11.47 6.57
N GLY A 23 -3.48 10.43 7.14
CA GLY A 23 -4.09 9.61 8.19
C GLY A 23 -4.72 8.32 7.68
N PHE A 24 -5.41 7.65 8.59
CA PHE A 24 -5.99 6.32 8.43
C PHE A 24 -7.46 6.32 8.86
N ASN A 25 -8.28 5.55 8.15
CA ASN A 25 -9.66 5.27 8.55
C ASN A 25 -10.04 3.80 8.36
N VAL A 26 -9.62 3.18 7.25
CA VAL A 26 -9.96 1.80 6.89
C VAL A 26 -8.72 1.10 6.37
N ALA A 27 -8.48 -0.14 6.85
CA ALA A 27 -7.43 -1.01 6.34
C ALA A 27 -7.68 -1.33 4.87
N MET A 28 -6.64 -1.27 4.04
CA MET A 28 -6.77 -1.54 2.62
C MET A 28 -5.49 -2.11 2.02
N VAL A 29 -5.65 -2.94 0.99
CA VAL A 29 -4.56 -3.43 0.15
C VAL A 29 -4.89 -3.27 -1.32
N VAL A 30 -3.84 -3.16 -2.14
CA VAL A 30 -3.92 -2.98 -3.58
C VAL A 30 -3.15 -4.09 -4.25
N MET A 31 -3.80 -4.76 -5.19
CA MET A 31 -3.23 -5.85 -5.98
C MET A 31 -3.41 -5.53 -7.47
N LEU A 32 -2.47 -6.00 -8.29
CA LEU A 32 -2.54 -5.85 -9.74
C LEU A 32 -2.79 -7.21 -10.39
N HIS A 33 -3.67 -7.22 -11.39
CA HIS A 33 -4.09 -8.44 -12.10
C HIS A 33 -4.05 -8.26 -13.62
N GLY A 34 -4.29 -9.38 -14.31
CA GLY A 34 -4.52 -9.39 -15.76
C GLY A 34 -3.31 -8.98 -16.60
N PHE A 35 -2.08 -9.32 -16.21
CA PHE A 35 -0.87 -8.93 -16.94
C PHE A 35 -0.91 -9.33 -18.42
N ALA A 36 -0.36 -8.49 -19.32
CA ALA A 36 -0.35 -8.72 -20.77
C ALA A 36 1.05 -9.02 -21.34
N GLY A 37 1.10 -9.72 -22.49
CA GLY A 37 2.32 -9.96 -23.26
C GLY A 37 3.35 -10.82 -22.51
N PHE A 38 4.65 -10.53 -22.67
CA PHE A 38 5.74 -11.26 -21.99
C PHE A 38 5.63 -11.28 -20.45
N ALA A 39 4.83 -10.39 -19.85
CA ALA A 39 4.53 -10.42 -18.41
C ALA A 39 3.57 -11.58 -18.04
N ALA A 40 2.70 -12.01 -18.97
CA ALA A 40 1.79 -13.15 -18.79
C ALA A 40 2.48 -14.51 -18.96
N GLU A 41 3.58 -14.57 -19.72
CA GLU A 41 4.26 -15.80 -20.15
C GLU A 41 5.25 -16.37 -19.10
N GLY A 42 5.22 -15.88 -17.86
CA GLY A 42 5.95 -16.47 -16.72
C GLY A 42 6.89 -15.52 -15.95
N ARG A 43 6.85 -14.21 -16.19
CA ARG A 43 7.60 -13.19 -15.43
C ARG A 43 6.82 -11.89 -15.29
N GLY A 44 5.63 -11.97 -14.70
CA GLY A 44 4.97 -10.79 -14.12
C GLY A 44 5.95 -10.16 -13.14
N ARG A 45 6.60 -9.09 -13.59
CA ARG A 45 7.66 -8.38 -12.88
C ARG A 45 7.16 -7.99 -11.47
N ARG A 46 8.04 -7.88 -10.48
CA ARG A 46 7.70 -7.71 -9.04
C ARG A 46 6.56 -6.69 -8.83
N CYS A 47 5.36 -7.21 -8.59
CA CYS A 47 4.13 -6.48 -8.29
C CYS A 47 3.58 -6.91 -6.94
N PRO A 48 4.20 -6.46 -5.83
CA PRO A 48 3.80 -6.86 -4.50
C PRO A 48 2.42 -6.31 -4.14
N THR A 49 1.58 -7.07 -3.43
CA THR A 49 0.43 -6.47 -2.77
C THR A 49 0.90 -5.39 -1.79
N LEU A 50 0.48 -4.14 -2.01
CA LEU A 50 0.86 -3.00 -1.17
C LEU A 50 -0.33 -2.54 -0.34
N GLY A 51 -0.06 -2.12 0.90
CA GLY A 51 -1.08 -1.57 1.77
C GLY A 51 -0.87 -1.89 3.22
N CYS A 52 -1.97 -1.93 3.95
CA CYS A 52 -2.00 -2.11 5.38
C CYS A 52 -3.27 -2.88 5.75
N ALA A 53 -3.11 -4.13 6.20
CA ALA A 53 -4.21 -4.97 6.63
C ALA A 53 -4.57 -4.76 8.12
N MET A 54 -3.71 -4.08 8.88
CA MET A 54 -3.93 -3.82 10.30
C MET A 54 -4.90 -2.66 10.52
N ASP A 55 -5.72 -2.76 11.58
CA ASP A 55 -6.52 -1.64 12.06
C ASP A 55 -5.66 -0.66 12.88
N LEU A 56 -5.12 0.35 12.19
CA LEU A 56 -4.30 1.38 12.82
C LEU A 56 -5.11 2.32 13.72
N ALA A 57 -6.45 2.33 13.64
CA ALA A 57 -7.28 3.11 14.54
C ALA A 57 -7.25 2.55 15.98
N ALA A 58 -7.12 1.24 16.14
CA ALA A 58 -7.04 0.56 17.43
C ALA A 58 -5.76 0.96 18.23
N GLU A 59 -4.66 1.21 17.52
CA GLU A 59 -3.37 1.59 18.12
C GLU A 59 -3.10 3.11 18.06
N CYS A 60 -4.07 3.89 17.59
CA CYS A 60 -3.86 5.32 17.33
C CYS A 60 -3.47 6.08 18.62
N PRO A 61 -2.42 6.93 18.59
CA PRO A 61 -2.06 7.79 19.72
C PRO A 61 -3.23 8.67 20.15
N PRO A 62 -3.48 8.87 21.46
CA PRO A 62 -4.63 9.65 21.93
C PRO A 62 -4.76 11.04 21.32
N SER A 63 -3.64 11.72 21.07
CA SER A 63 -3.59 13.05 20.46
C SER A 63 -3.96 13.09 18.98
N ALA A 64 -3.98 11.95 18.30
CA ALA A 64 -4.28 11.84 16.86
C ALA A 64 -5.63 11.16 16.59
N ARG A 65 -6.36 10.72 17.62
CA ARG A 65 -7.66 10.06 17.44
C ARG A 65 -8.72 11.02 16.94
N SER A 66 -9.45 10.60 15.91
CA SER A 66 -10.62 11.32 15.43
C SER A 66 -11.85 10.93 16.26
N PRO A 67 -12.72 11.88 16.68
CA PRO A 67 -13.95 11.59 17.39
C PRO A 67 -14.94 10.69 16.64
N ARG A 68 -14.82 10.60 15.30
CA ARG A 68 -15.67 9.76 14.44
C ARG A 68 -14.99 8.47 13.99
N GLY A 69 -13.88 8.09 14.62
CA GLY A 69 -13.05 6.97 14.22
C GLY A 69 -11.96 7.35 13.22
N GLY A 70 -10.94 6.48 13.14
CA GLY A 70 -9.71 6.72 12.38
C GLY A 70 -8.58 7.34 13.21
N CYS A 71 -7.44 7.49 12.55
CA CYS A 71 -6.22 8.05 13.11
C CYS A 71 -5.69 9.18 12.23
N GLY A 72 -5.56 10.37 12.79
CA GLY A 72 -5.06 11.55 12.09
C GLY A 72 -3.59 11.44 11.68
N ALA A 73 -3.21 12.25 10.70
CA ALA A 73 -1.84 12.43 10.27
C ALA A 73 -0.97 13.16 11.32
N GLY A 74 0.35 13.07 11.18
CA GLY A 74 1.33 13.80 11.99
C GLY A 74 2.49 12.92 12.45
N ALA A 75 3.55 13.53 12.98
CA ALA A 75 4.80 12.83 13.30
C ALA A 75 4.62 11.62 14.24
N ALA A 76 3.79 11.76 15.29
CA ALA A 76 3.52 10.68 16.24
C ALA A 76 2.78 9.48 15.60
N ALA A 77 1.88 9.75 14.64
CA ALA A 77 1.15 8.70 13.93
C ALA A 77 1.98 8.08 12.81
N ALA A 78 2.77 8.90 12.09
CA ALA A 78 3.60 8.45 10.97
C ALA A 78 4.62 7.37 11.38
N ALA A 79 5.26 7.51 12.55
CA ALA A 79 6.17 6.48 13.07
C ALA A 79 5.45 5.15 13.35
N LEU A 80 4.25 5.21 13.94
CA LEU A 80 3.42 4.03 14.18
C LEU A 80 2.96 3.39 12.87
N PHE A 81 2.47 4.20 11.94
CA PHE A 81 2.03 3.75 10.62
C PHE A 81 3.16 3.03 9.87
N LYS A 82 4.38 3.59 9.88
CA LYS A 82 5.52 2.98 9.18
C LYS A 82 5.97 1.68 9.84
N ALA A 83 5.95 1.62 11.18
CA ALA A 83 6.32 0.42 11.92
C ALA A 83 5.34 -0.75 11.68
N ARG A 84 4.04 -0.45 11.54
CA ARG A 84 3.01 -1.47 11.29
C ARG A 84 2.89 -1.83 9.82
N CYS A 85 3.06 -0.86 8.93
CA CYS A 85 2.79 -0.99 7.50
C CYS A 85 3.95 -0.39 6.68
N PRO A 86 5.10 -1.10 6.58
CA PRO A 86 6.34 -0.58 6.01
C PRO A 86 6.26 -0.24 4.52
N ASP A 87 5.31 -0.86 3.82
CA ASP A 87 5.05 -0.65 2.39
C ASP A 87 4.05 0.47 2.10
N THR A 88 3.65 1.23 3.13
CA THR A 88 2.85 2.46 2.96
C THR A 88 3.71 3.71 3.02
N ARG A 89 3.25 4.78 2.36
CA ARG A 89 3.85 6.11 2.50
C ARG A 89 3.27 6.81 3.71
N THR A 90 4.14 7.33 4.56
CA THR A 90 3.74 8.02 5.81
C THR A 90 4.12 9.50 5.83
N ASN A 91 4.93 9.96 4.89
CA ASN A 91 5.27 11.37 4.67
C ASN A 91 5.55 11.65 3.18
N ALA A 92 5.76 12.92 2.82
CA ALA A 92 5.92 13.37 1.43
C ALA A 92 7.16 12.81 0.70
N THR A 93 8.18 12.38 1.45
CA THR A 93 9.44 11.84 0.91
C THR A 93 9.53 10.32 1.04
N ASP A 94 8.52 9.69 1.62
CA ASP A 94 8.52 8.24 1.85
C ASP A 94 8.29 7.49 0.54
N VAL A 95 8.96 6.34 0.44
CA VAL A 95 8.85 5.41 -0.68
C VAL A 95 8.54 4.02 -0.15
N GLU A 96 7.93 3.19 -0.99
CA GLU A 96 7.63 1.80 -0.65
C GLU A 96 8.92 1.05 -0.32
N ALA A 97 8.92 0.25 0.75
CA ALA A 97 10.09 -0.55 1.11
C ALA A 97 10.34 -1.65 0.07
N THR A 98 9.27 -2.24 -0.46
CA THR A 98 9.32 -3.27 -1.49
C THR A 98 9.45 -2.66 -2.89
N PRO A 99 10.53 -2.98 -3.65
CA PRO A 99 10.70 -2.46 -5.01
C PRO A 99 9.65 -3.00 -5.98
N GLN A 100 9.14 -2.11 -6.84
CA GLN A 100 8.17 -2.43 -7.88
C GLN A 100 8.84 -2.43 -9.27
N ASP A 101 8.48 -3.39 -10.11
CA ASP A 101 8.86 -3.42 -11.53
C ASP A 101 7.65 -3.75 -12.41
N CYS A 102 6.43 -3.40 -11.98
CA CYS A 102 5.22 -3.84 -12.67
C CYS A 102 5.15 -3.39 -14.12
N VAL A 103 4.82 -4.32 -15.02
CA VAL A 103 4.61 -4.02 -16.43
C VAL A 103 3.31 -4.62 -16.94
N ALA A 104 2.59 -3.76 -17.65
CA ALA A 104 1.34 -4.05 -18.33
C ALA A 104 0.28 -4.75 -17.46
N PRO A 105 0.03 -4.30 -16.20
CA PRO A 105 -1.17 -4.73 -15.49
C PRO A 105 -2.40 -4.25 -16.26
N ARG A 106 -3.48 -5.03 -16.27
CA ARG A 106 -4.74 -4.64 -16.92
C ARG A 106 -5.84 -4.31 -15.91
N GLU A 107 -5.69 -4.74 -14.68
CA GLU A 107 -6.68 -4.60 -13.63
C GLU A 107 -6.01 -4.28 -12.29
N ILE A 108 -6.73 -3.51 -11.48
CA ILE A 108 -6.35 -3.12 -10.12
C ILE A 108 -7.48 -3.58 -9.21
N GLU A 109 -7.15 -4.39 -8.22
CA GLU A 109 -8.06 -4.76 -7.14
C GLU A 109 -7.72 -3.97 -5.88
N VAL A 110 -8.74 -3.38 -5.25
CA VAL A 110 -8.62 -2.68 -3.98
C VAL A 110 -9.51 -3.37 -2.97
N VAL A 111 -8.91 -3.97 -1.95
CA VAL A 111 -9.64 -4.71 -0.90
C VAL A 111 -9.62 -3.90 0.38
N PHE A 112 -10.81 -3.56 0.89
CA PHE A 112 -10.98 -2.94 2.21
C PHE A 112 -11.19 -4.02 3.27
N CYS A 113 -10.69 -3.75 4.48
CA CYS A 113 -10.71 -4.68 5.60
C CYS A 113 -10.19 -6.09 5.22
N PRO A 114 -9.00 -6.19 4.60
CA PRO A 114 -8.47 -7.48 4.17
C PRO A 114 -7.98 -8.30 5.37
N ALA A 115 -7.80 -9.60 5.17
CA ALA A 115 -7.21 -10.45 6.21
C ALA A 115 -5.76 -10.01 6.51
N PRO A 116 -5.27 -10.14 7.76
CA PRO A 116 -3.96 -9.61 8.18
C PRO A 116 -2.75 -10.09 7.36
N ASP A 117 -2.86 -11.23 6.69
CA ASP A 117 -1.83 -11.93 5.91
C ASP A 117 -1.81 -11.58 4.41
N THR A 118 -2.64 -10.62 3.98
CA THR A 118 -2.80 -10.26 2.55
C THR A 118 -1.70 -9.37 1.96
N VAL A 119 -0.80 -8.80 2.78
CA VAL A 119 0.30 -7.92 2.31
C VAL A 119 1.60 -8.70 2.12
N ALA A 120 2.35 -8.39 1.06
CA ALA A 120 3.67 -8.97 0.82
C ALA A 120 4.67 -8.50 1.89
N GLY A 121 4.79 -9.26 2.98
CA GLY A 121 5.71 -8.94 4.09
C GLY A 121 5.30 -9.46 5.48
N GLY A 122 4.20 -10.20 5.60
CA GLY A 122 3.66 -10.67 6.89
C GLY A 122 4.15 -12.04 7.39
N HIS A 123 5.28 -12.59 6.90
CA HIS A 123 5.88 -13.77 7.52
C HIS A 123 7.05 -13.38 8.41
N HIS A 124 6.76 -13.08 9.67
CA HIS A 124 7.69 -13.30 10.76
C HIS A 124 6.95 -14.04 11.89
N TYR A 125 7.56 -15.17 12.27
CA TYR A 125 7.18 -16.17 13.28
C TYR A 125 6.27 -15.70 14.43
#